data_AF-A0A348B2F0-F1
#
_entry.id   AF-A0A348B2F0-F1
#
_cell.length_a   1.000
_cell.length_b   1.000
_cell.length_c   1.000
_cell.angle_alpha   90.00
_cell.angle_beta   90.00
_cell.angle_gamma   90.00
#
_symmetry.space_group_name_H-M   'P 1'
#
loop_
_entity.id
_entity.type
_entity.pdbx_description
1 polymer ?
#
loop_
_entity_poly.entity_id
_entity_poly.type
_entity_poly.pdbx_seq_one_letter_code
_entity_poly.pdbx_strand_id
1 'polypeptide(L)'
;MRLLVSGLLRTDSGKTTTAIGILSRLREVGLKLAPLKPVAGHNAWYSFSTLLRSVELGILVGNDVLRYHDELGADPLKVNPFDVLFGVPDPEFFRDNVRSYLNYLENGMPVMLRVSDCSSGNSTHLVTNSLRYLPGGLRKHVTELERKVSATMVEESYVWDLVQKSWFLTDPCVKGKDVLIESYNDAAAPTPSSLATDFSLIVAPGRIFLYKGEDFRKVVEFLGSPWSVSSSEAFKYLKALRSFHVEPLSPDSLGAVADFIANSHEG
;
A
#
# COMPACT_ATOMS: atom_id res chain seq x y z
N MET A 1 15.45 -13.81 1.15
CA MET A 1 14.60 -13.61 -0.03
C MET A 1 13.80 -12.31 0.03
N ARG A 2 13.96 -11.42 -0.95
CA ARG A 2 13.16 -10.19 -1.12
C ARG A 2 12.28 -10.30 -2.36
N LEU A 3 10.97 -10.08 -2.17
CA LEU A 3 9.98 -10.10 -3.24
C LEU A 3 9.33 -8.74 -3.37
N LEU A 4 9.05 -8.29 -4.59
CA LEU A 4 8.25 -7.09 -4.86
C LEU A 4 6.96 -7.49 -5.58
N VAL A 5 5.81 -7.05 -5.07
CA VAL A 5 4.49 -7.24 -5.67
C VAL A 5 3.92 -5.89 -6.12
N SER A 6 3.82 -5.71 -7.44
CA SER A 6 3.31 -4.49 -8.07
C SER A 6 2.07 -4.80 -8.92
N GLY A 7 1.26 -3.77 -9.19
CA GLY A 7 -0.05 -3.92 -9.84
C GLY A 7 -0.05 -3.31 -11.23
N LEU A 8 -0.55 -4.02 -12.22
CA LEU A 8 -0.66 -3.51 -13.59
C LEU A 8 -1.67 -2.36 -13.70
N LEU A 9 -2.70 -2.38 -12.85
CA LEU A 9 -3.77 -1.39 -12.76
C LEU A 9 -3.59 -0.49 -11.53
N ARG A 10 -4.01 0.78 -11.68
CA ARG A 10 -3.96 1.78 -10.60
C ARG A 10 -4.69 1.33 -9.35
N THR A 11 -5.83 0.66 -9.50
CA THR A 11 -6.63 0.11 -8.39
C THR A 11 -6.94 -1.37 -8.64
N ASP A 12 -7.13 -2.12 -7.56
CA ASP A 12 -7.69 -3.49 -7.56
C ASP A 12 -7.04 -4.52 -8.49
N SER A 13 -5.72 -4.39 -8.70
CA SER A 13 -4.93 -5.41 -9.43
C SER A 13 -4.89 -6.78 -8.74
N GLY A 14 -5.28 -6.88 -7.46
CA GLY A 14 -5.15 -8.11 -6.65
C GLY A 14 -3.83 -8.27 -5.91
N LYS A 15 -3.02 -7.19 -5.78
CA LYS A 15 -1.70 -7.21 -5.12
C LYS A 15 -1.73 -7.83 -3.73
N THR A 16 -2.57 -7.30 -2.84
CA THR A 16 -2.69 -7.72 -1.44
C THR A 16 -3.08 -9.19 -1.31
N THR A 17 -4.05 -9.64 -2.11
CA THR A 17 -4.46 -11.05 -2.15
C THR A 17 -3.32 -11.96 -2.59
N THR A 18 -2.63 -11.57 -3.67
CA THR A 18 -1.46 -12.31 -4.18
C THR A 18 -0.37 -12.38 -3.13
N ALA A 19 -0.06 -11.26 -2.48
CA ALA A 19 0.95 -11.18 -1.44
C ALA A 19 0.62 -12.08 -0.23
N ILE A 20 -0.62 -12.03 0.26
CA ILE A 20 -1.07 -12.88 1.37
C ILE A 20 -0.98 -14.37 1.01
N GLY A 21 -1.41 -14.77 -0.19
CA GLY A 21 -1.34 -16.16 -0.60
C GLY A 21 0.09 -16.66 -0.79
N ILE A 22 0.98 -15.84 -1.38
CA ILE A 22 2.42 -16.16 -1.47
C ILE A 22 3.02 -16.31 -0.07
N LEU A 23 2.76 -15.37 0.84
CA LEU A 23 3.28 -15.43 2.22
C LEU A 23 2.77 -16.65 2.99
N SER A 24 1.50 -16.99 2.81
CA SER A 24 0.89 -18.17 3.44
C SER A 24 1.55 -19.45 2.94
N ARG A 25 1.68 -19.59 1.62
CA ARG A 25 2.29 -20.78 1.02
C ARG A 25 3.77 -20.92 1.33
N LEU A 26 4.54 -19.84 1.25
CA LEU A 26 5.96 -19.86 1.61
C LEU A 26 6.16 -20.32 3.07
N ARG A 27 5.28 -19.89 3.98
CA ARG A 27 5.30 -20.31 5.38
C ARG A 27 5.09 -21.81 5.55
N GLU A 28 4.21 -22.43 4.76
CA GLU A 28 3.96 -23.88 4.76
C GLU A 28 5.20 -24.68 4.37
N VAL A 29 6.02 -24.16 3.44
CA VAL A 29 7.27 -24.79 3.00
C VAL A 29 8.49 -24.33 3.81
N GLY A 30 8.28 -23.68 4.95
CA GLY A 30 9.34 -23.29 5.89
C GLY A 30 10.02 -21.95 5.62
N LEU A 31 9.61 -21.21 4.59
CA LEU A 31 10.14 -19.90 4.23
C LEU A 31 9.28 -18.78 4.84
N LYS A 32 9.84 -17.99 5.76
CA LYS A 32 9.12 -16.92 6.46
C LYS A 32 9.58 -15.56 5.97
N LEU A 33 8.71 -14.88 5.21
CA LEU A 33 8.89 -13.48 4.82
C LEU A 33 7.94 -12.60 5.61
N ALA A 34 8.38 -11.38 5.95
CA ALA A 34 7.51 -10.37 6.54
C ALA A 34 6.77 -9.59 5.43
N PRO A 35 5.46 -9.32 5.56
CA PRO A 35 4.79 -8.36 4.69
C PRO A 35 5.26 -6.94 4.99
N LEU A 36 5.50 -6.16 3.94
CA LEU A 36 5.81 -4.73 4.02
C LEU A 36 5.03 -3.99 2.94
N LYS A 37 4.23 -3.00 3.33
CA LYS A 37 3.58 -2.06 2.42
C LYS A 37 4.02 -0.65 2.83
N PRO A 38 5.12 -0.12 2.27
CA PRO A 38 5.74 1.11 2.76
C PRO A 38 4.78 2.31 2.75
N VAL A 39 3.97 2.43 1.70
CA VAL A 39 3.00 3.52 1.52
C VAL A 39 1.61 2.95 1.31
N ALA A 40 0.65 3.46 2.06
CA ALA A 40 -0.76 3.12 1.96
C ALA A 40 -1.62 4.40 1.99
N GLY A 41 -2.79 4.30 1.39
CA GLY A 41 -3.77 5.37 1.38
C GLY A 41 -5.15 4.78 1.11
N HIS A 42 -6.16 5.30 1.81
CA HIS A 42 -7.53 4.83 1.67
C HIS A 42 -8.53 5.96 1.93
N ASN A 43 -9.78 5.79 1.50
CA ASN A 43 -10.80 6.81 1.63
C ASN A 43 -11.81 6.44 2.71
N ALA A 44 -12.04 7.34 3.67
CA ALA A 44 -12.93 7.14 4.82
C ALA A 44 -14.37 6.77 4.42
N TRP A 45 -14.88 7.24 3.28
CA TRP A 45 -16.21 6.90 2.78
C TRP A 45 -16.25 5.52 2.12
N TYR A 46 -15.35 5.27 1.16
CA TYR A 46 -15.30 3.99 0.42
C TYR A 46 -14.73 2.83 1.25
N SER A 47 -14.07 3.13 2.37
CA SER A 47 -13.42 2.18 3.26
C SER A 47 -13.89 2.38 4.71
N PHE A 48 -15.19 2.63 4.88
CA PHE A 48 -15.77 2.96 6.18
C PHE A 48 -15.55 1.87 7.24
N SER A 49 -15.63 0.59 6.87
CA SER A 49 -15.33 -0.53 7.78
C SER A 49 -13.89 -0.46 8.31
N THR A 50 -12.93 -0.10 7.46
CA THR A 50 -11.52 0.07 7.83
C THR A 50 -11.30 1.27 8.74
N LEU A 51 -12.07 2.35 8.57
CA LEU A 51 -12.07 3.47 9.53
C LEU A 51 -12.57 3.02 10.91
N LEU A 52 -13.64 2.22 10.97
CA LEU A 52 -14.13 1.68 12.25
C LEU A 52 -13.08 0.77 12.90
N ARG A 53 -12.40 -0.07 12.12
CA ARG A 53 -11.30 -0.91 12.61
C ARG A 53 -10.11 -0.08 13.09
N SER A 54 -9.79 1.03 12.42
CA SER A 54 -8.79 1.98 12.90
C SER A 54 -9.16 2.57 14.27
N VAL A 55 -10.44 2.93 14.45
CA VAL A 55 -10.97 3.38 15.75
C VAL A 55 -10.84 2.28 16.78
N GLU A 56 -11.24 1.04 16.49
CA GLU A 56 -11.13 -0.10 17.41
C GLU A 56 -9.68 -0.33 17.85
N LEU A 57 -8.76 -0.44 16.89
CA LEU A 57 -7.34 -0.70 17.11
C LEU A 57 -6.59 0.48 17.74
N GLY A 58 -7.15 1.70 17.68
CA GLY A 58 -6.46 2.89 18.18
C GLY A 58 -5.25 3.29 17.35
N ILE A 59 -5.31 3.05 16.04
CA ILE A 59 -4.28 3.40 15.08
C ILE A 59 -4.92 3.57 13.70
N LEU A 60 -4.54 4.60 12.94
CA LEU A 60 -4.90 4.69 11.53
C LEU A 60 -4.25 3.57 10.71
N VAL A 61 -5.08 2.70 10.12
CA VAL A 61 -4.64 1.56 9.31
C VAL A 61 -5.49 1.46 8.04
N GLY A 62 -4.85 1.28 6.89
CA GLY A 62 -5.53 1.12 5.59
C GLY A 62 -5.97 -0.31 5.27
N ASN A 63 -6.76 -0.43 4.20
CA ASN A 63 -7.41 -1.69 3.79
C ASN A 63 -6.43 -2.86 3.68
N ASP A 64 -5.31 -2.65 2.98
CA ASP A 64 -4.35 -3.71 2.70
C ASP A 64 -3.66 -4.19 3.98
N VAL A 65 -3.29 -3.24 4.85
CA VAL A 65 -2.60 -3.49 6.11
C VAL A 65 -3.51 -4.22 7.08
N LEU A 66 -4.79 -3.85 7.12
CA LEU A 66 -5.80 -4.53 7.91
C LEU A 66 -5.95 -6.00 7.47
N ARG A 67 -5.90 -6.28 6.16
CA ARG A 67 -5.90 -7.67 5.67
C ARG A 67 -4.67 -8.45 6.12
N TYR A 68 -3.47 -7.87 6.05
CA TYR A 68 -2.27 -8.53 6.60
C TYR A 68 -2.40 -8.80 8.10
N HIS A 69 -3.01 -7.86 8.84
CA HIS A 69 -3.26 -8.03 10.27
C HIS A 69 -4.24 -9.19 10.54
N ASP A 70 -5.41 -9.16 9.92
CA ASP A 70 -6.49 -10.11 10.18
C ASP A 70 -6.17 -11.51 9.63
N GLU A 71 -5.52 -11.62 8.45
CA GLU A 71 -5.27 -12.90 7.78
C GLU A 71 -3.92 -13.54 8.17
N LEU A 72 -2.89 -12.74 8.46
CA LEU A 72 -1.53 -13.25 8.76
C LEU A 72 -1.09 -13.00 10.21
N GLY A 73 -1.88 -12.29 11.01
CA GLY A 73 -1.49 -11.85 12.37
C GLY A 73 -0.37 -10.82 12.35
N ALA A 74 -0.18 -10.10 11.24
CA ALA A 74 0.91 -9.14 11.10
C ALA A 74 0.64 -7.88 11.94
N ASP A 75 1.69 -7.29 12.51
CA ASP A 75 1.61 -6.04 13.26
C ASP A 75 1.50 -4.85 12.28
N PRO A 76 0.39 -4.08 12.29
CA PRO A 76 0.19 -2.96 11.38
C PRO A 76 1.33 -1.94 11.36
N LEU A 77 1.96 -1.69 12.52
CA LEU A 77 3.07 -0.74 12.64
C LEU A 77 4.34 -1.21 11.93
N LYS A 78 4.54 -2.52 11.85
CA LYS A 78 5.68 -3.14 11.14
C LYS A 78 5.41 -3.28 9.65
N VAL A 79 4.16 -3.54 9.28
CA VAL A 79 3.77 -3.71 7.88
C VAL A 79 3.77 -2.39 7.14
N ASN A 80 3.23 -1.33 7.74
CA ASN A 80 3.03 -0.07 7.06
C ASN A 80 3.48 1.11 7.93
N PRO A 81 4.54 1.82 7.51
CA PRO A 81 4.99 3.02 8.20
C PRO A 81 4.25 4.29 7.80
N PHE A 82 3.57 4.32 6.66
CA PHE A 82 2.92 5.54 6.15
C PHE A 82 1.51 5.25 5.63
N ASP A 83 0.50 5.82 6.29
CA ASP A 83 -0.91 5.69 5.89
C ASP A 83 -1.59 7.06 5.82
N VAL A 84 -2.26 7.36 4.71
CA VAL A 84 -3.08 8.56 4.56
C VAL A 84 -4.57 8.20 4.43
N LEU A 85 -5.39 8.84 5.26
CA LEU A 85 -6.84 8.80 5.16
C LEU A 85 -7.32 9.99 4.33
N PHE A 86 -8.00 9.70 3.24
CA PHE A 86 -8.71 10.68 2.42
C PHE A 86 -10.18 10.76 2.81
N GLY A 87 -10.75 11.95 2.70
CA GLY A 87 -12.15 12.23 2.90
C GLY A 87 -12.92 12.40 1.60
N VAL A 88 -14.24 12.25 1.67
CA VAL A 88 -15.17 12.80 0.68
C VAL A 88 -15.78 14.05 1.31
N PRO A 89 -15.59 15.25 0.74
CA PRO A 89 -16.24 16.45 1.26
C PRO A 89 -17.76 16.35 1.12
N ASP A 90 -18.49 16.99 2.02
CA ASP A 90 -19.93 17.19 1.91
C ASP A 90 -20.18 18.24 0.81
N PRO A 91 -20.95 17.90 -0.25
CA PRO A 91 -21.21 18.81 -1.36
C PRO A 91 -21.89 20.12 -0.92
N GLU A 92 -22.50 20.16 0.26
CA GLU A 92 -23.09 21.38 0.83
C GLU A 92 -22.08 22.53 0.93
N PHE A 93 -20.83 22.24 1.31
CA PHE A 93 -19.77 23.24 1.44
C PHE A 93 -19.24 23.77 0.09
N PHE A 94 -19.64 23.13 -1.01
CA PHE A 94 -19.10 23.39 -2.34
C PHE A 94 -20.19 23.69 -3.38
N ARG A 95 -21.40 24.08 -2.95
CA ARG A 95 -22.52 24.43 -3.84
C ARG A 95 -22.14 25.43 -4.92
N ASP A 96 -21.40 26.47 -4.55
CA ASP A 96 -20.96 27.53 -5.46
C ASP A 96 -19.66 27.19 -6.21
N ASN A 97 -19.05 26.04 -5.90
CA ASN A 97 -17.79 25.59 -6.51
C ASN A 97 -17.72 24.07 -6.65
N VAL A 98 -18.62 23.53 -7.48
CA VAL A 98 -18.68 22.10 -7.82
C VAL A 98 -17.35 21.60 -8.41
N ARG A 99 -16.60 22.47 -9.10
CA ARG A 99 -15.28 22.12 -9.64
C ARG A 99 -14.30 21.71 -8.53
N SER A 100 -14.25 22.46 -7.44
CA SER A 100 -13.41 22.09 -6.28
C SER A 100 -13.87 20.80 -5.61
N TYR A 101 -15.19 20.56 -5.52
CA TYR A 101 -15.73 19.29 -5.03
C TYR A 101 -15.26 18.10 -5.88
N LEU A 102 -15.41 18.19 -7.20
CA LEU A 102 -14.98 17.14 -8.14
C LEU A 102 -13.46 16.93 -8.08
N ASN A 103 -12.68 18.00 -7.94
CA ASN A 103 -11.23 17.91 -7.77
C ASN A 103 -10.84 17.11 -6.51
N TYR A 104 -11.57 17.27 -5.40
CA TYR A 104 -11.35 16.48 -4.20
C TYR A 104 -11.76 15.01 -4.35
N LEU A 105 -12.80 14.71 -5.14
CA LEU A 105 -13.16 13.32 -5.44
C LEU A 105 -12.10 12.62 -6.31
N GLU A 106 -11.50 13.35 -7.26
CA GLU A 106 -10.50 12.82 -8.18
C GLU A 106 -9.11 12.68 -7.54
N ASN A 107 -8.66 13.72 -6.84
CA ASN A 107 -7.30 13.81 -6.31
C ASN A 107 -7.20 13.44 -4.82
N GLY A 108 -8.34 13.35 -4.12
CA GLY A 108 -8.41 13.10 -2.69
C GLY A 108 -8.35 14.38 -1.85
N MET A 109 -9.01 14.36 -0.70
CA MET A 109 -8.90 15.39 0.35
C MET A 109 -8.27 14.75 1.58
N PRO A 110 -6.98 14.95 1.89
CA PRO A 110 -6.37 14.29 3.03
C PRO A 110 -6.96 14.84 4.34
N VAL A 111 -7.42 13.93 5.20
CA VAL A 111 -8.04 14.27 6.49
C VAL A 111 -7.22 13.79 7.68
N MET A 112 -6.46 12.70 7.52
CA MET A 112 -5.56 12.20 8.56
C MET A 112 -4.34 11.54 7.92
N LEU A 113 -3.20 11.61 8.58
CA LEU A 113 -1.97 10.95 8.18
C LEU A 113 -1.36 10.25 9.39
N ARG A 114 -0.81 9.05 9.19
CA ARG A 114 0.09 8.38 10.13
C ARG A 114 1.46 8.23 9.50
N VAL A 115 2.49 8.62 10.23
CA VAL A 115 3.90 8.31 9.92
C VAL A 115 4.49 7.59 11.12
N SER A 116 5.12 6.43 10.88
CA SER A 116 5.70 5.59 11.92
C SER A 116 7.19 5.44 11.71
N ASP A 117 7.93 5.49 12.82
CA ASP A 117 9.35 5.19 12.84
C ASP A 117 9.54 3.68 12.95
N CYS A 118 10.11 3.09 11.91
CA CYS A 118 10.35 1.66 11.79
C CYS A 118 11.42 1.11 12.75
N SER A 119 12.17 1.99 13.41
CA SER A 119 13.20 1.62 14.39
C SER A 119 12.64 1.58 15.80
N SER A 120 11.84 2.60 16.18
CA SER A 120 11.28 2.73 17.53
C SER A 120 9.89 2.10 17.67
N GLY A 121 9.17 1.87 16.57
CA GLY A 121 7.78 1.43 16.58
C GLY A 121 6.79 2.53 16.97
N ASN A 122 7.25 3.76 17.17
CA ASN A 122 6.40 4.89 17.49
C ASN A 122 5.71 5.42 16.23
N SER A 123 4.48 5.89 16.38
CA SER A 123 3.70 6.53 15.31
C SER A 123 3.25 7.93 15.70
N THR A 124 3.39 8.86 14.76
CA THR A 124 2.81 10.20 14.83
C THR A 124 1.59 10.26 13.93
N HIS A 125 0.49 10.79 14.47
CA HIS A 125 -0.74 11.03 13.72
C HIS A 125 -0.98 12.53 13.56
N LEU A 126 -1.37 12.92 12.36
CA LEU A 126 -1.74 14.29 12.00
C LEU A 126 -3.17 14.29 11.49
N VAL A 127 -3.94 15.34 11.79
CA VAL A 127 -5.30 15.57 11.28
C VAL A 127 -5.35 16.92 10.58
N THR A 128 -6.09 17.04 9.48
CA THR A 128 -6.19 18.31 8.75
C THR A 128 -7.42 19.11 9.15
N ASN A 129 -7.35 20.43 8.99
CA ASN A 129 -8.51 21.31 9.12
C ASN A 129 -9.62 21.00 8.09
N SER A 130 -9.33 20.26 7.02
CA SER A 130 -10.29 19.77 6.02
C SER A 130 -11.30 18.75 6.58
N LEU A 131 -11.04 18.20 7.78
CA LEU A 131 -12.01 17.38 8.52
C LEU A 131 -13.37 18.08 8.68
N ARG A 132 -13.40 19.43 8.75
CA ARG A 132 -14.64 20.20 8.88
C ARG A 132 -15.60 20.02 7.69
N TYR A 133 -15.05 19.72 6.51
CA TYR A 133 -15.81 19.54 5.27
C TYR A 133 -16.37 18.13 5.13
N LEU A 134 -16.07 17.19 6.03
CA LEU A 134 -16.64 15.84 5.96
C LEU A 134 -18.14 15.85 6.30
N PRO A 135 -18.93 14.94 5.70
CA PRO A 135 -20.30 14.67 6.12
C PRO A 135 -20.36 14.36 7.61
N GLY A 136 -21.40 14.85 8.30
CA GLY A 136 -21.48 14.82 9.77
C GLY A 136 -21.36 13.41 10.38
N GLY A 137 -21.86 12.37 9.72
CA GLY A 137 -21.70 10.98 10.16
C GLY A 137 -20.25 10.51 10.08
N LEU A 138 -19.58 10.76 8.95
CA LEU A 138 -18.19 10.39 8.74
C LEU A 138 -17.25 11.16 9.67
N ARG A 139 -17.49 12.47 9.83
CA ARG A 139 -16.70 13.35 10.70
C ARG A 139 -16.63 12.84 12.13
N LYS A 140 -17.74 12.33 12.69
CA LYS A 140 -17.77 11.78 14.05
C LYS A 140 -16.74 10.67 14.26
N HIS A 141 -16.64 9.73 13.33
CA HIS A 141 -15.70 8.61 13.43
C HIS A 141 -14.24 9.03 13.24
N VAL A 142 -13.98 9.99 12.32
CA VAL A 142 -12.62 10.53 12.16
C VAL A 142 -12.19 11.31 13.41
N THR A 143 -13.07 12.10 14.02
CA THR A 143 -12.79 12.81 15.28
C THR A 143 -12.63 11.86 16.47
N GLU A 144 -13.36 10.74 16.49
CA GLU A 144 -13.14 9.70 17.49
C GLU A 144 -11.73 9.09 17.37
N LEU A 145 -11.31 8.76 16.15
CA LEU A 145 -9.96 8.28 15.88
C LEU A 145 -8.90 9.32 16.25
N GLU A 146 -9.09 10.58 15.83
CA GLU A 146 -8.24 11.73 16.16
C GLU A 146 -7.94 11.81 17.65
N ARG A 147 -8.99 11.75 18.49
CA ARG A 147 -8.86 11.76 19.95
C ARG A 147 -8.12 10.52 20.46
N LYS A 148 -8.40 9.34 19.90
CA LYS A 148 -7.82 8.07 20.37
C LYS A 148 -6.31 7.98 20.08
N VAL A 149 -5.88 8.50 18.94
CA VAL A 149 -4.47 8.53 18.53
C VAL A 149 -3.74 9.82 18.94
N SER A 150 -4.45 10.75 19.59
CA SER A 150 -3.92 12.07 19.97
C SER A 150 -3.30 12.81 18.78
N ALA A 151 -4.02 12.84 17.65
CA ALA A 151 -3.50 13.44 16.42
C ALA A 151 -3.28 14.95 16.55
N THR A 152 -2.21 15.46 15.96
CA THR A 152 -1.91 16.89 15.91
C THR A 152 -2.57 17.54 14.71
N MET A 153 -3.30 18.64 14.91
CA MET A 153 -3.93 19.39 13.82
C MET A 153 -2.89 20.15 12.99
N VAL A 154 -2.98 20.05 11.67
CA VAL A 154 -2.09 20.70 10.70
C VAL A 154 -2.88 21.19 9.47
N GLU A 155 -2.24 22.01 8.64
CA GLU A 155 -2.80 22.43 7.35
C GLU A 155 -2.75 21.30 6.30
N GLU A 156 -3.73 21.26 5.41
CA GLU A 156 -3.83 20.26 4.34
C GLU A 156 -2.56 20.21 3.47
N SER A 157 -1.98 21.38 3.17
CA SER A 157 -0.76 21.50 2.35
C SER A 157 0.46 20.82 2.99
N TYR A 158 0.55 20.80 4.31
CA TYR A 158 1.63 20.12 5.02
C TYR A 158 1.51 18.59 4.88
N VAL A 159 0.29 18.05 4.98
CA VAL A 159 0.06 16.62 4.74
C VAL A 159 0.37 16.26 3.30
N TRP A 160 0.00 17.10 2.33
CA TRP A 160 0.36 16.87 0.93
C TRP A 160 1.87 16.84 0.68
N ASP A 161 2.64 17.74 1.29
CA ASP A 161 4.11 17.71 1.22
C ASP A 161 4.68 16.39 1.75
N LEU A 162 4.13 15.86 2.86
CA LEU A 162 4.53 14.56 3.40
C LEU A 162 4.14 13.40 2.49
N VAL A 163 2.95 13.43 1.87
CA VAL A 163 2.52 12.41 0.90
C VAL A 163 3.45 12.37 -0.31
N GLN A 164 3.86 13.54 -0.82
CA GLN A 164 4.82 13.62 -1.95
C GLN A 164 6.22 13.12 -1.56
N LYS A 165 6.57 13.18 -0.27
CA LYS A 165 7.83 12.67 0.30
C LYS A 165 7.70 11.27 0.90
N SER A 166 6.55 10.61 0.75
CA SER A 166 6.30 9.30 1.37
C SER A 166 7.35 8.26 0.99
N TRP A 167 7.79 8.23 -0.27
CA TRP A 167 8.87 7.34 -0.73
C TRP A 167 10.17 7.55 0.05
N PHE A 168 10.53 8.80 0.37
CA PHE A 168 11.75 9.14 1.10
C PHE A 168 11.62 8.82 2.59
N LEU A 169 10.47 9.15 3.18
CA LEU A 169 10.19 8.90 4.58
C LEU A 169 10.14 7.40 4.91
N THR A 170 9.74 6.57 3.94
CA THR A 170 9.54 5.13 4.13
C THR A 170 10.68 4.27 3.61
N ASP A 171 11.58 4.79 2.77
CA ASP A 171 12.75 4.03 2.28
C ASP A 171 13.61 3.43 3.41
N PRO A 172 13.88 4.13 4.53
CA PRO A 172 14.63 3.57 5.65
C PRO A 172 13.94 2.37 6.32
N CYS A 173 12.65 2.14 6.06
CA CYS A 173 11.89 0.99 6.55
C CYS A 173 12.01 -0.24 5.65
N VAL A 174 12.46 -0.06 4.40
CA VAL A 174 12.59 -1.12 3.41
C VAL A 174 13.92 -1.84 3.59
N LYS A 175 14.04 -2.54 4.72
CA LYS A 175 15.23 -3.28 5.17
C LYS A 175 14.90 -4.76 5.40
N GLY A 176 15.95 -5.57 5.52
CA GLY A 176 15.84 -7.00 5.83
C GLY A 176 15.96 -7.89 4.60
N LYS A 177 16.34 -9.15 4.85
CA LYS A 177 16.57 -10.13 3.79
C LYS A 177 15.33 -10.94 3.44
N ASP A 178 14.33 -11.03 4.31
CA ASP A 178 13.15 -11.90 4.16
C ASP A 178 11.85 -11.09 4.23
N VAL A 179 11.53 -10.41 3.12
CA VAL A 179 10.42 -9.45 3.06
C VAL A 179 9.70 -9.55 1.72
N LEU A 180 8.37 -9.50 1.76
CA LEU A 180 7.52 -9.27 0.60
C LEU A 180 7.05 -7.82 0.65
N ILE A 181 7.45 -7.05 -0.34
CA ILE A 181 7.17 -5.61 -0.46
C ILE A 181 6.00 -5.44 -1.42
N GLU A 182 4.93 -4.79 -0.98
CA GLU A 182 3.79 -4.45 -1.81
C GLU A 182 3.86 -2.98 -2.24
N SER A 183 3.66 -2.72 -3.54
CA SER A 183 3.65 -1.36 -4.08
C SER A 183 2.34 -0.61 -3.77
N TYR A 184 2.37 0.71 -3.98
CA TYR A 184 1.22 1.61 -3.82
C TYR A 184 0.60 1.92 -5.19
N ASN A 185 -0.72 1.74 -5.34
CA ASN A 185 -1.44 1.87 -6.61
C ASN A 185 -0.80 1.05 -7.74
N ASP A 186 -0.48 1.69 -8.87
CA ASP A 186 0.25 1.13 -10.01
C ASP A 186 1.75 1.48 -10.01
N ALA A 187 2.28 2.13 -8.97
CA ALA A 187 3.72 2.41 -8.91
C ALA A 187 4.53 1.12 -9.06
N ALA A 188 5.60 1.18 -9.85
CA ALA A 188 6.47 0.03 -10.11
C ALA A 188 7.15 -0.44 -8.81
N ALA A 189 7.58 0.48 -7.96
CA ALA A 189 8.03 0.19 -6.59
C ALA A 189 7.80 1.41 -5.68
N PRO A 190 7.54 1.22 -4.38
CA PRO A 190 7.19 2.35 -3.50
C PRO A 190 8.39 3.24 -3.14
N THR A 191 9.62 2.70 -3.16
CA THR A 191 10.84 3.40 -2.76
C THR A 191 12.05 2.90 -3.58
N PRO A 192 13.19 3.62 -3.61
CA PRO A 192 14.43 3.11 -4.22
C PRO A 192 14.88 1.74 -3.68
N SER A 193 14.92 1.57 -2.36
CA SER A 193 15.35 0.34 -1.70
C SER A 193 14.41 -0.83 -1.96
N SER A 194 13.19 -0.57 -2.46
CA SER A 194 12.23 -1.60 -2.86
C SER A 194 12.56 -2.27 -4.19
N LEU A 195 13.48 -1.72 -4.99
CA LEU A 195 13.92 -2.34 -6.25
C LEU A 195 14.98 -3.43 -6.04
N ALA A 196 15.64 -3.46 -4.89
CA ALA A 196 16.63 -4.48 -4.55
C ALA A 196 15.93 -5.78 -4.11
N THR A 197 15.45 -6.55 -5.09
CA THR A 197 14.72 -7.81 -4.89
C THR A 197 15.30 -8.96 -5.69
N ASP A 198 15.01 -10.19 -5.26
CA ASP A 198 15.35 -11.41 -5.99
C ASP A 198 14.36 -11.60 -7.14
N PHE A 199 13.07 -11.37 -6.86
CA PHE A 199 12.00 -11.44 -7.84
C PHE A 199 11.00 -10.29 -7.69
N SER A 200 10.49 -9.84 -8.84
CA SER A 200 9.38 -8.89 -8.92
C SER A 200 8.19 -9.55 -9.61
N LEU A 201 6.99 -9.24 -9.12
CA LEU A 201 5.73 -9.71 -9.67
C LEU A 201 4.90 -8.51 -10.14
N ILE A 202 4.39 -8.58 -11.37
CA ILE A 202 3.31 -7.68 -11.82
C ILE A 202 2.02 -8.49 -11.82
N VAL A 203 1.06 -8.03 -11.02
CA VAL A 203 -0.24 -8.67 -10.81
C VAL A 203 -1.30 -7.94 -11.63
N ALA A 204 -2.14 -8.73 -12.31
CA ALA A 204 -3.36 -8.27 -12.96
C ALA A 204 -4.49 -9.27 -12.68
N PRO A 205 -5.77 -8.88 -12.84
CA PRO A 205 -6.87 -9.83 -12.77
C PRO A 205 -6.64 -11.04 -13.69
N GLY A 206 -6.68 -12.24 -13.12
CA GLY A 206 -6.51 -13.49 -13.86
C GLY A 206 -5.06 -13.90 -14.16
N ARG A 207 -4.06 -13.05 -13.89
CA ARG A 207 -2.67 -13.36 -14.27
C ARG A 207 -1.61 -12.68 -13.41
N ILE A 208 -0.54 -13.43 -13.12
CA ILE A 208 0.67 -12.92 -12.45
C ILE A 208 1.86 -13.13 -13.37
N PHE A 209 2.70 -12.11 -13.52
CA PHE A 209 3.95 -12.16 -14.29
C PHE A 209 5.14 -12.04 -13.34
N LEU A 210 6.05 -13.02 -13.39
CA LEU A 210 7.24 -13.07 -12.56
C LEU A 210 8.46 -12.64 -13.37
N TYR A 211 9.31 -11.82 -12.76
CA TYR A 211 10.54 -11.27 -13.35
C TYR A 211 11.71 -11.47 -12.40
N LYS A 212 12.94 -11.55 -12.94
CA LYS A 212 14.15 -11.37 -12.13
C LYS A 212 14.15 -9.95 -11.58
N GLY A 213 14.43 -9.78 -10.30
CA GLY A 213 14.46 -8.46 -9.67
C GLY A 213 15.48 -7.53 -10.33
N GLU A 214 16.63 -8.05 -10.77
CA GLU A 214 17.63 -7.27 -11.49
C GLU A 214 17.11 -6.70 -12.82
N ASP A 215 16.41 -7.51 -13.62
CA ASP A 215 15.86 -7.08 -14.91
C ASP A 215 14.74 -6.06 -14.70
N PHE A 216 13.88 -6.29 -13.70
CA PHE A 216 12.84 -5.34 -13.29
C PHE A 216 13.44 -3.99 -12.88
N ARG A 217 14.45 -4.00 -12.01
CA ARG A 217 15.16 -2.80 -11.55
C ARG A 217 15.76 -2.02 -12.72
N LYS A 218 16.49 -2.68 -13.62
CA LYS A 218 17.12 -2.02 -14.78
C LYS A 218 16.11 -1.27 -15.64
N VAL A 219 14.96 -1.88 -15.91
CA VAL A 219 13.89 -1.24 -16.69
C VAL A 219 13.30 -0.05 -15.94
N VAL A 220 12.99 -0.20 -14.65
CA VAL A 220 12.38 0.88 -13.86
C VAL A 220 13.34 2.07 -13.73
N GLU A 221 14.62 1.83 -13.41
CA GLU A 221 15.65 2.88 -13.30
C GLU A 221 15.88 3.59 -14.64
N PHE A 222 15.76 2.88 -15.76
CA PHE A 222 15.83 3.49 -17.10
C PHE A 222 14.66 4.42 -17.38
N LEU A 223 13.44 4.05 -16.94
CA LEU A 223 12.23 4.84 -17.14
C LEU A 223 12.14 6.04 -16.19
N GLY A 224 12.66 5.93 -14.96
CA GLY A 224 12.71 7.02 -14.01
C GLY A 224 12.67 6.56 -12.55
N SER A 225 12.06 7.39 -11.69
CA SER A 225 11.94 7.09 -10.27
C SER A 225 10.87 6.01 -10.01
N PRO A 226 11.14 4.99 -9.17
CA PRO A 226 10.25 3.83 -9.01
C PRO A 226 8.81 4.16 -8.57
N TRP A 227 8.63 5.21 -7.76
CA TRP A 227 7.33 5.65 -7.28
C TRP A 227 6.53 6.44 -8.32
N SER A 228 7.18 6.94 -9.37
CA SER A 228 6.55 7.70 -10.46
C SER A 228 6.32 6.86 -11.71
N VAL A 229 7.15 5.84 -11.95
CA VAL A 229 6.98 4.90 -13.06
C VAL A 229 5.82 3.97 -12.76
N SER A 230 4.84 3.89 -13.67
CA SER A 230 3.78 2.90 -13.53
C SER A 230 4.26 1.50 -13.93
N SER A 231 3.76 0.47 -13.26
CA SER A 231 4.04 -0.93 -13.58
C SER A 231 3.59 -1.25 -15.01
N SER A 232 2.52 -0.61 -15.50
CA SER A 232 2.04 -0.75 -16.87
C SER A 232 3.01 -0.22 -17.93
N GLU A 233 3.81 0.80 -17.58
CA GLU A 233 4.86 1.34 -18.44
C GLU A 233 6.07 0.41 -18.46
N ALA A 234 6.54 0.00 -17.28
CA ALA A 234 7.63 -0.98 -17.15
C ALA A 234 7.30 -2.31 -17.86
N PHE A 235 6.04 -2.76 -17.77
CA PHE A 235 5.56 -4.01 -18.37
C PHE A 235 5.87 -4.12 -19.87
N LYS A 236 5.89 -3.01 -20.62
CA LYS A 236 6.14 -2.98 -22.08
C LYS A 236 7.56 -3.42 -22.45
N TYR A 237 8.52 -3.28 -21.53
CA TYR A 237 9.93 -3.53 -21.76
C TYR A 237 10.44 -4.79 -21.06
N LEU A 238 9.61 -5.41 -20.23
CA LEU A 238 9.98 -6.57 -19.44
C LEU A 238 9.62 -7.88 -20.15
N LYS A 239 10.54 -8.84 -20.08
CA LYS A 239 10.29 -10.23 -20.48
C LYS A 239 10.08 -11.07 -19.23
N ALA A 240 8.87 -11.58 -19.04
CA ALA A 240 8.56 -12.42 -17.89
C ALA A 240 9.38 -13.72 -17.93
N LEU A 241 9.93 -14.11 -16.77
CA LEU A 241 10.47 -15.46 -16.57
C LEU A 241 9.37 -16.49 -16.72
N ARG A 242 8.22 -16.19 -16.13
CA ARG A 242 7.04 -17.04 -16.14
C ARG A 242 5.78 -16.21 -15.96
N SER A 243 4.69 -16.66 -16.55
CA SER A 243 3.35 -16.16 -16.25
C SER A 243 2.51 -17.28 -15.65
N PHE A 244 1.61 -16.90 -14.75
CA PHE A 244 0.73 -17.81 -14.04
C PHE A 244 -0.71 -17.36 -14.24
N HIS A 245 -1.56 -18.29 -14.65
CA HIS A 245 -3.00 -18.08 -14.54
C HIS A 245 -3.40 -18.20 -13.09
N VAL A 246 -4.22 -17.26 -12.62
CA VAL A 246 -4.79 -17.30 -11.28
C VAL A 246 -6.29 -17.15 -11.38
N GLU A 247 -7.01 -18.04 -10.71
CA GLU A 247 -8.46 -17.95 -10.64
C GLU A 247 -8.87 -16.82 -9.69
N PRO A 248 -10.08 -16.26 -9.86
CA PRO A 248 -10.68 -15.39 -8.85
C PRO A 248 -10.82 -16.14 -7.51
N LEU A 249 -9.86 -15.91 -6.61
CA LEU A 249 -9.83 -16.31 -5.20
C LEU A 249 -10.02 -17.83 -4.91
N SER A 250 -8.91 -18.57 -4.88
CA SER A 250 -8.60 -19.38 -3.69
C SER A 250 -7.10 -19.29 -3.37
N PRO A 251 -6.69 -19.30 -2.08
CA PRO A 251 -5.28 -19.36 -1.68
C PRO A 251 -4.50 -20.49 -2.37
N ASP A 252 -5.18 -21.59 -2.71
CA ASP A 252 -4.60 -22.75 -3.40
C ASP A 252 -4.04 -22.40 -4.79
N SER A 253 -4.66 -21.44 -5.50
CA SER A 253 -4.21 -21.02 -6.84
C SER A 253 -2.84 -20.33 -6.83
N LEU A 254 -2.40 -19.82 -5.68
CA LEU A 254 -1.11 -19.14 -5.52
C LEU A 254 0.03 -20.11 -5.15
N GLY A 255 -0.30 -21.38 -4.90
CA GLY A 255 0.65 -22.46 -4.65
C GLY A 255 1.75 -22.54 -5.70
N ALA A 256 1.36 -22.57 -6.98
CA ALA A 256 2.30 -22.68 -8.09
C ALA A 256 3.27 -21.50 -8.21
N VAL A 257 2.85 -20.29 -7.81
CA VAL A 257 3.72 -19.10 -7.82
C VAL A 257 4.77 -19.21 -6.72
N ALA A 258 4.33 -19.48 -5.49
CA ALA A 258 5.21 -19.59 -4.34
C ALA A 258 6.16 -20.79 -4.45
N ASP A 259 5.68 -21.94 -4.92
CA ASP A 259 6.51 -23.14 -5.13
C ASP A 259 7.60 -22.87 -6.18
N PHE A 260 7.30 -22.13 -7.25
CA PHE A 260 8.33 -21.74 -8.23
C PHE A 260 9.38 -20.81 -7.62
N ILE A 261 8.97 -19.83 -6.82
CA ILE A 261 9.88 -18.89 -6.14
C ILE A 261 10.78 -19.63 -5.16
N ALA A 262 10.24 -20.53 -4.34
CA ALA A 262 10.99 -21.32 -3.37
C ALA A 262 12.08 -22.17 -4.07
N ASN A 263 11.70 -22.93 -5.10
CA ASN A 263 12.63 -23.78 -5.86
C ASN A 263 13.70 -23.00 -6.63
N SER A 264 13.38 -21.78 -7.08
CA SER A 264 14.31 -20.94 -7.86
C SER A 264 15.31 -20.14 -6.99
N HIS A 265 15.11 -20.12 -5.68
CA HIS A 265 16.03 -19.45 -4.74
C HIS A 265 17.07 -20.40 -4.14
N GLU A 266 16.83 -21.72 -4.17
CA GLU A 266 17.79 -22.72 -3.67
C GLU A 266 18.91 -23.09 -4.68
N GLY A 267 18.80 -22.64 -5.94
CA GLY A 267 19.78 -22.88 -7.01
C GLY A 267 20.49 -21.61 -7.46
#